data_AF-A0A1L9QLL6-F1
#
_entry.id   AF-A0A1L9QLL6-F1
#
_cell.length_a   1.000
_cell.length_b   1.000
_cell.length_c   1.000
_cell.angle_alpha   90.00
_cell.angle_beta   90.00
_cell.angle_gamma   90.00
#
_symmetry.space_group_name_H-M   'P 1'
#
loop_
_entity.id
_entity.type
_entity.pdbx_description
1 polymer ?
#
loop_
_entity_poly.entity_id
_entity_poly.type
_entity_poly.pdbx_seq_one_letter_code
_entity_poly.pdbx_strand_id
1 'polypeptide(L)'
;MSDIPKVQQTFSGAQIGSVFGGDNKGIIHVNLPEQKQTLAEAAHEIQRLLKQLEENNPEATLEQKTAWVNAGVDPTLKKRAVNALKSGGKAALNEFLDNPYVNITMAIVEGWNEG
;
A
#
# COMPACT_ATOMS: atom_id res chain seq x y z
N MET A 1 43.98 26.22 10.26
CA MET A 1 43.03 26.09 9.14
C MET A 1 43.17 24.68 8.57
N SER A 2 42.07 24.11 8.03
CA SER A 2 41.77 22.69 7.68
C SER A 2 40.97 21.95 8.76
N ASP A 3 39.63 21.89 8.64
CA ASP A 3 38.78 20.84 8.00
C ASP A 3 38.17 19.95 9.13
N ILE A 4 36.91 19.50 9.21
CA ILE A 4 35.91 18.91 8.28
C ILE A 4 34.51 19.01 8.99
N PRO A 5 33.36 19.18 8.32
CA PRO A 5 32.04 19.11 8.96
C PRO A 5 31.58 17.67 9.20
N LYS A 6 31.14 17.34 10.42
CA LYS A 6 30.48 16.04 10.73
C LYS A 6 28.97 16.15 10.53
N VAL A 7 28.47 15.53 9.45
CA VAL A 7 27.08 15.07 9.36
C VAL A 7 26.94 13.81 10.21
N GLN A 8 25.91 13.72 11.04
CA GLN A 8 25.36 12.43 11.45
C GLN A 8 23.87 12.52 11.74
N GLN A 9 23.17 11.57 11.13
CA GLN A 9 21.74 11.36 11.07
C GLN A 9 21.16 10.98 12.44
N THR A 10 19.94 11.43 12.72
CA THR A 10 19.12 10.90 13.82
C THR A 10 17.72 10.57 13.29
N PHE A 11 17.47 9.28 13.05
CA PHE A 11 16.13 8.71 12.95
C PHE A 11 15.72 8.24 14.34
N SER A 12 14.63 8.74 14.89
CA SER A 12 14.08 8.21 16.16
C SER A 12 12.57 8.43 16.25
N GLY A 13 11.83 7.32 16.18
CA GLY A 13 10.72 7.02 17.09
C GLY A 13 9.31 7.53 16.73
N ALA A 14 8.48 6.61 16.22
CA ALA A 14 7.04 6.77 16.05
C ALA A 14 6.27 6.85 17.39
N GLN A 15 5.27 7.71 17.46
CA GLN A 15 4.13 7.59 18.39
C GLN A 15 2.84 7.64 17.57
N ILE A 16 2.20 6.48 17.50
CA ILE A 16 0.98 6.18 16.75
C ILE A 16 -0.21 6.30 17.71
N GLY A 17 -1.03 7.32 17.51
CA GLY A 17 -2.33 7.49 18.16
C GLY A 17 -3.44 7.50 17.10
N SER A 18 -4.28 6.48 17.10
CA SER A 18 -5.51 6.42 16.32
C SER A 18 -6.45 7.58 16.68
N VAL A 19 -7.27 8.05 15.74
CA VAL A 19 -8.75 8.10 15.85
C VAL A 19 -9.31 8.84 14.63
N PHE A 20 -10.28 8.20 14.00
CA PHE A 20 -11.14 8.73 12.96
C PHE A 20 -12.14 9.73 13.57
N GLY A 21 -12.38 10.84 12.86
CA GLY A 21 -13.58 11.67 13.01
C GLY A 21 -13.54 12.70 14.15
N GLY A 22 -13.50 13.98 13.78
CA GLY A 22 -13.72 15.10 14.69
C GLY A 22 -12.76 16.26 14.44
N ASP A 23 -13.27 17.28 13.76
CA ASP A 23 -12.79 18.66 13.64
C ASP A 23 -11.41 18.95 14.23
N ASN A 24 -10.35 18.94 13.41
CA ASN A 24 -9.07 19.52 13.82
C ASN A 24 -8.34 20.19 12.66
N LYS A 25 -8.21 21.51 12.78
CA LYS A 25 -7.19 22.34 12.11
C LYS A 25 -5.82 21.75 12.45
N GLY A 26 -5.25 20.95 11.56
CA GLY A 26 -3.94 20.35 11.75
C GLY A 26 -3.32 20.11 10.39
N ILE A 27 -2.19 20.76 10.15
CA ILE A 27 -1.41 20.67 8.92
C ILE A 27 -1.21 19.19 8.56
N ILE A 28 -1.79 18.77 7.44
CA ILE A 28 -1.51 17.45 6.88
C ILE A 28 -0.06 17.52 6.40
N HIS A 29 0.87 17.07 7.23
CA HIS A 29 2.18 16.66 6.73
C HIS A 29 1.95 15.38 5.92
N VAL A 30 1.55 15.56 4.67
CA VAL A 30 1.53 14.53 3.65
C VAL A 30 2.96 14.03 3.51
N ASN A 31 3.29 12.93 4.20
CA ASN A 31 4.52 12.20 3.96
C ASN A 31 4.32 11.35 2.69
N LEU A 32 4.20 12.05 1.53
CA LEU A 32 4.10 11.43 0.21
C LEU A 32 5.11 10.28 -0.04
N PRO A 33 6.39 10.35 0.40
CA PRO A 33 7.32 9.24 0.15
C PRO A 33 6.94 7.95 0.90
N GLU A 34 6.48 8.03 2.14
CA GLU A 34 6.07 6.85 2.93
C GLU A 34 4.80 6.21 2.36
N GLN A 35 3.85 7.03 1.87
CA GLN A 35 2.65 6.53 1.19
C GLN A 35 2.97 5.88 -0.15
N LYS A 36 3.92 6.41 -0.92
CA LYS A 36 4.39 5.78 -2.17
C LYS A 36 5.10 4.45 -1.91
N GLN A 37 5.96 4.38 -0.91
CA GLN A 37 6.61 3.12 -0.50
C GLN A 37 5.58 2.07 -0.07
N THR A 38 4.59 2.50 0.72
CA THR A 38 3.49 1.67 1.17
C THR A 38 2.65 1.14 0.00
N LEU A 39 2.39 1.96 -1.02
CA LEU A 39 1.65 1.54 -2.21
C LEU A 39 2.44 0.52 -3.03
N ALA A 40 3.75 0.75 -3.23
CA ALA A 40 4.63 -0.17 -3.94
C ALA A 40 4.70 -1.52 -3.21
N GLU A 41 4.84 -1.52 -1.89
CA GLU A 41 4.86 -2.74 -1.07
C GLU A 41 3.55 -3.52 -1.18
N ALA A 42 2.41 -2.84 -1.04
CA ALA A 42 1.10 -3.46 -1.19
C ALA A 42 0.89 -4.02 -2.61
N ALA A 43 1.27 -3.27 -3.63
CA ALA A 43 1.20 -3.69 -5.02
C ALA A 43 2.03 -4.97 -5.27
N HIS A 44 3.29 -4.99 -4.83
CA HIS A 44 4.16 -6.14 -4.98
C HIS A 44 3.65 -7.38 -4.23
N GLU A 45 3.15 -7.23 -3.01
CA GLU A 45 2.65 -8.36 -2.23
C GLU A 45 1.36 -8.93 -2.83
N ILE A 46 0.42 -8.07 -3.26
CA ILE A 46 -0.80 -8.51 -3.95
C ILE A 46 -0.42 -9.24 -5.26
N GLN A 47 0.48 -8.67 -6.06
CA GLN A 47 0.93 -9.30 -7.29
C GLN A 47 1.59 -10.66 -7.04
N ARG A 48 2.42 -10.78 -6.00
CA ARG A 48 3.06 -12.05 -5.61
C ARG A 48 2.02 -13.11 -5.26
N LEU A 49 1.01 -12.75 -4.46
CA LEU A 49 -0.05 -13.66 -4.06
C LEU A 49 -0.93 -14.08 -5.25
N LEU A 50 -1.25 -13.13 -6.14
CA LEU A 50 -1.99 -13.42 -7.37
C LEU A 50 -1.22 -14.37 -8.29
N LYS A 51 0.09 -14.16 -8.45
CA LYS A 51 0.95 -15.05 -9.24
C LYS A 51 0.98 -16.47 -8.66
N GLN A 52 1.11 -16.60 -7.33
CA GLN A 52 1.06 -17.90 -6.66
C GLN A 52 -0.28 -18.60 -6.86
N LEU A 53 -1.39 -17.85 -6.83
CA LEU A 53 -2.70 -18.41 -7.10
C LEU A 53 -2.81 -18.86 -8.56
N GLU A 54 -2.33 -18.06 -9.52
CA GLU A 54 -2.38 -18.38 -10.94
C GLU A 54 -1.52 -19.60 -11.30
N GLU A 55 -0.40 -19.83 -10.61
CA GLU A 55 0.42 -21.04 -10.77
C GLU A 55 -0.33 -22.32 -10.36
N ASN A 56 -1.24 -22.23 -9.38
CA ASN A 56 -2.03 -23.38 -8.89
C ASN A 56 -3.43 -23.47 -9.52
N ASN A 57 -4.01 -22.33 -9.90
CA ASN A 57 -5.35 -22.18 -10.44
C ASN A 57 -5.41 -21.00 -11.42
N PRO A 58 -5.00 -21.19 -12.69
CA PRO A 58 -4.96 -20.11 -13.67
C PRO A 58 -6.35 -19.56 -14.05
N GLU A 59 -7.41 -20.35 -13.88
CA GLU A 59 -8.80 -19.94 -14.12
C GLU A 59 -9.50 -19.39 -12.87
N ALA A 60 -8.74 -19.00 -11.83
CA ALA A 60 -9.30 -18.43 -10.62
C ALA A 60 -10.16 -17.19 -10.93
N THR A 61 -11.39 -17.18 -10.43
CA THR A 61 -12.30 -16.04 -10.56
C THR A 61 -11.82 -14.86 -9.74
N LEU A 62 -12.34 -13.65 -10.01
CA LEU A 62 -12.00 -12.46 -9.22
C LEU A 62 -12.31 -12.67 -7.73
N GLU A 63 -13.41 -13.34 -7.38
CA GLU A 63 -13.75 -13.66 -5.99
C GLU A 63 -12.70 -14.57 -5.33
N GLN A 64 -12.22 -15.59 -6.04
CA GLN A 64 -11.17 -16.48 -5.54
C GLN A 64 -9.84 -15.74 -5.38
N LYS A 65 -9.49 -14.88 -6.34
CA LYS A 65 -8.32 -13.99 -6.26
C LYS A 65 -8.41 -13.07 -5.05
N THR A 66 -9.56 -12.43 -4.84
CA THR A 66 -9.82 -11.57 -3.68
C THR A 66 -9.73 -12.34 -2.37
N ALA A 67 -10.35 -13.52 -2.27
CA ALA A 67 -10.30 -14.34 -1.06
C ALA A 67 -8.88 -14.81 -0.72
N TRP A 68 -8.11 -15.23 -1.73
CA TRP A 68 -6.72 -15.64 -1.57
C TRP A 68 -5.83 -14.49 -1.10
N VAL A 69 -5.89 -13.35 -1.78
CA VAL A 69 -5.16 -12.15 -1.37
C VAL A 69 -5.61 -11.70 0.02
N ASN A 70 -6.90 -11.81 0.34
CA ASN A 70 -7.41 -11.47 1.66
C ASN A 70 -6.87 -12.36 2.78
N ALA A 71 -6.61 -13.63 2.49
CA ALA A 71 -6.03 -14.56 3.43
C ALA A 71 -4.50 -14.37 3.58
N GLY A 72 -3.82 -13.95 2.51
CA GLY A 72 -2.36 -13.80 2.49
C GLY A 72 -1.83 -12.43 2.89
N VAL A 73 -2.60 -11.35 2.68
CA VAL A 73 -2.15 -9.98 2.97
C VAL A 73 -2.40 -9.61 4.42
N ASP A 74 -1.37 -9.04 5.07
CA ASP A 74 -1.45 -8.51 6.43
C ASP A 74 -2.57 -7.43 6.56
N PRO A 75 -3.42 -7.49 7.60
CA PRO A 75 -4.50 -6.51 7.79
C PRO A 75 -4.04 -5.04 7.87
N THR A 76 -2.83 -4.78 8.37
CA THR A 76 -2.22 -3.44 8.40
C THR A 76 -1.88 -2.99 7.00
N LEU A 77 -1.33 -3.89 6.17
CA LEU A 77 -1.02 -3.62 4.77
C LEU A 77 -2.29 -3.32 3.96
N LYS A 78 -3.41 -4.01 4.23
CA LYS A 78 -4.70 -3.68 3.60
C LYS A 78 -5.15 -2.24 3.87
N LYS A 79 -5.17 -1.83 5.15
CA LYS A 79 -5.56 -0.46 5.55
C LYS A 79 -4.67 0.59 4.91
N ARG A 80 -3.37 0.30 4.90
CA ARG A 80 -2.33 1.14 4.31
C ARG A 80 -2.49 1.27 2.79
N ALA A 81 -2.78 0.17 2.10
CA ALA A 81 -3.05 0.15 0.66
C ALA A 81 -4.29 0.97 0.30
N VAL A 82 -5.39 0.85 1.06
CA VAL A 82 -6.60 1.68 0.86
C VAL A 82 -6.27 3.16 1.03
N ASN A 83 -5.54 3.53 2.08
CA ASN A 83 -5.16 4.92 2.32
C ASN A 83 -4.22 5.45 1.23
N ALA A 84 -3.24 4.65 0.79
CA ALA A 84 -2.32 5.03 -0.27
C ALA A 84 -3.03 5.14 -1.63
N LEU A 85 -4.02 4.28 -1.92
CA LEU A 85 -4.86 4.38 -3.11
C LEU A 85 -5.72 5.65 -3.08
N LYS A 86 -6.29 6.02 -1.93
CA LYS A 86 -7.03 7.29 -1.77
C LYS A 86 -6.15 8.52 -2.03
N SER A 87 -4.87 8.45 -1.64
CA SER A 87 -3.92 9.55 -1.83
C SER A 87 -3.28 9.60 -3.23
N GLY A 88 -3.00 8.44 -3.83
CA GLY A 88 -2.20 8.30 -5.05
C GLY A 88 -2.98 7.88 -6.30
N GLY A 89 -4.20 7.38 -6.15
CA GLY A 89 -5.08 6.94 -7.23
C GLY A 89 -4.54 5.76 -8.05
N LYS A 90 -5.32 5.37 -9.08
CA LYS A 90 -4.97 4.28 -10.02
C LYS A 90 -3.62 4.49 -10.72
N ALA A 91 -3.27 5.74 -11.02
CA ALA A 91 -2.05 6.08 -11.75
C ALA A 91 -0.79 5.61 -11.01
N ALA A 92 -0.79 5.70 -9.68
CA ALA A 92 0.35 5.26 -8.89
C ALA A 92 0.49 3.72 -8.86
N LEU A 93 -0.61 2.95 -8.98
CA LEU A 93 -0.52 1.49 -9.12
C LEU A 93 0.12 1.04 -10.44
N ASN A 94 -0.09 1.79 -11.52
CA ASN A 94 0.52 1.51 -12.83
C ASN A 94 2.05 1.61 -12.82
N GLU A 95 2.63 2.33 -11.86
CA GLU A 95 4.08 2.47 -11.73
C GLU A 95 4.74 1.22 -11.12
N PHE A 96 3.97 0.41 -10.37
CA PHE A 96 4.50 -0.70 -9.57
C PHE A 96 3.99 -2.08 -9.99
N LEU A 97 2.91 -2.13 -10.79
CA LEU A 97 2.27 -3.36 -11.22
C LEU A 97 2.43 -3.60 -12.71
N ASP A 98 2.59 -4.87 -13.08
CA ASP A 98 2.43 -5.25 -14.47
C ASP A 98 0.96 -5.07 -14.90
N ASN A 99 0.77 -4.67 -16.16
CA ASN A 99 -0.52 -4.33 -16.76
C ASN A 99 -1.66 -5.36 -16.48
N PRO A 100 -1.45 -6.70 -16.52
CA PRO A 100 -2.53 -7.65 -16.20
C PRO A 100 -3.00 -7.60 -14.73
N TYR A 101 -2.13 -7.18 -13.81
CA TYR A 101 -2.45 -7.14 -12.38
C TYR A 101 -3.07 -5.82 -11.93
N VAL A 102 -2.87 -4.72 -12.66
CA VAL A 102 -3.39 -3.39 -12.30
C VAL A 102 -4.89 -3.41 -11.99
N ASN A 103 -5.71 -3.94 -12.91
CA ASN A 103 -7.17 -3.90 -12.74
C ASN A 103 -7.64 -4.85 -11.63
N ILE A 104 -6.99 -6.01 -11.48
CA ILE A 104 -7.32 -7.00 -10.45
C ILE A 104 -6.96 -6.45 -9.07
N THR A 105 -5.73 -5.95 -8.92
CA THR A 105 -5.27 -5.33 -7.67
C THR A 105 -6.12 -4.12 -7.31
N MET A 106 -6.50 -3.28 -8.27
CA MET A 106 -7.38 -2.16 -8.00
C MET A 106 -8.76 -2.61 -7.50
N ALA A 107 -9.39 -3.60 -8.15
CA ALA A 107 -10.66 -4.14 -7.70
C ALA A 107 -10.59 -4.75 -6.29
N ILE A 108 -9.49 -5.43 -5.95
CA ILE A 108 -9.27 -5.99 -4.61
C ILE A 108 -9.14 -4.87 -3.57
N VAL A 109 -8.32 -3.86 -3.83
CA VAL A 109 -8.09 -2.75 -2.89
C VAL A 109 -9.34 -1.86 -2.75
N GLU A 110 -10.08 -1.65 -3.83
CA GLU A 110 -11.39 -0.96 -3.80
C GLU A 110 -12.40 -1.76 -2.96
N GLY A 111 -12.43 -3.08 -3.10
CA GLY A 111 -13.26 -3.95 -2.27
C GLY A 111 -12.97 -3.88 -0.77
N TRP A 112 -11.75 -3.48 -0.37
CA TRP A 112 -11.42 -3.24 1.04
C TRP A 112 -11.98 -1.91 1.58
N ASN A 113 -12.35 -0.98 0.71
CA ASN A 113 -12.94 0.29 1.11
C ASN A 113 -14.47 0.19 1.34
N GLU A 114 -15.11 -0.83 0.78
CA GLU A 114 -16.55 -1.08 0.88
C GLU A 114 -16.93 -2.08 1.98
N GLY A 115 -15.94 -2.67 2.66
CA GLY A 115 -16.11 -3.70 3.70
C GLY A 115 -15.90 -3.24 5.13
#